data_AF-A0A368VFD1-F1
#
_entry.id   AF-A0A368VFD1-F1
#
_cell.length_a   1.000
_cell.length_b   1.000
_cell.length_c   1.000
_cell.angle_alpha   90.00
_cell.angle_beta   90.00
_cell.angle_gamma   90.00
#
_symmetry.space_group_name_H-M   'P 1'
#
loop_
_entity.id
_entity.type
_entity.pdbx_description
1 polymer ?
#
loop_
_entity_poly.entity_id
_entity_poly.type
_entity_poly.pdbx_seq_one_letter_code
_entity_poly.pdbx_strand_id
1 'polypeptide(L)'
;MPLILVFALLLVVFALFRFGIIVLDRQVFGFQVNPILRRGKIRNIREYKIVHNYIEMLFERDPDLFNESPDTARLNTLMNAYDSENS
;
A
#
# COMPACT_ATOMS: atom_id res chain seq x y z
N MET A 1 27.55 14.52 16.12
CA MET A 1 26.33 15.27 16.51
C MET A 1 25.38 15.49 15.33
N PRO A 2 25.73 16.16 14.21
CA PRO A 2 24.77 16.41 13.13
C PRO A 2 24.37 15.14 12.35
N LEU A 3 25.32 14.22 12.14
CA LEU A 3 25.08 12.95 11.43
C LEU A 3 24.04 12.04 12.12
N ILE A 4 24.04 12.00 13.46
CA ILE A 4 23.08 11.18 14.22
C ILE A 4 21.67 11.76 14.08
N LEU A 5 21.52 13.08 14.11
CA LEU A 5 20.24 13.76 13.91
C LEU A 5 19.70 13.54 12.49
N VAL A 6 20.57 13.62 11.47
CA VAL A 6 20.18 13.32 10.08
C VAL A 6 19.75 11.87 9.92
N PHE A 7 20.47 10.92 10.55
CA PHE A 7 20.11 9.50 10.48
C PHE A 7 18.78 9.20 11.20
N ALA A 8 18.56 9.82 12.36
CA ALA A 8 17.29 9.74 13.07
C ALA A 8 16.13 10.31 12.24
N LEU A 9 16.34 11.45 11.56
CA LEU A 9 15.35 12.04 10.67
C LEU A 9 14.99 11.10 9.51
N LEU A 10 15.99 10.49 8.87
CA LEU A 10 15.77 9.53 7.78
C LEU A 10 14.99 8.29 8.25
N LEU A 11 15.26 7.78 9.45
CA LEU A 11 14.51 6.67 10.05
C LEU A 11 13.05 7.04 10.32
N VAL A 12 12.79 8.25 10.82
CA VAL A 12 11.42 8.74 11.04
C VAL A 12 10.68 8.85 9.72
N VAL A 13 11.29 9.45 8.70
CA VAL A 13 10.72 9.56 7.36
C VAL A 13 10.42 8.17 6.78
N PHE A 14 11.35 7.23 6.90
CA PHE A 14 11.15 5.85 6.48
C PHE A 14 9.97 5.18 7.22
N ALA A 15 9.84 5.39 8.53
CA ALA A 15 8.73 4.86 9.31
C ALA A 15 7.39 5.46 8.86
N LEU A 16 7.34 6.78 8.64
CA LEU A 16 6.14 7.47 8.15
C LEU A 16 5.69 6.89 6.79
N PHE A 17 6.63 6.56 5.89
CA PHE A 17 6.32 5.85 4.66
C PHE A 17 5.84 4.42 4.89
N ARG A 18 6.52 3.67 5.75
CA ARG A 18 6.22 2.27 6.03
C ARG A 18 4.84 2.06 6.65
N PHE A 19 4.37 3.02 7.42
CA PHE A 19 3.03 3.05 8.04
C PHE A 19 1.99 3.80 7.19
N GLY A 20 2.36 4.27 5.99
CA GLY A 20 1.45 4.91 5.06
C GLY A 20 0.88 6.24 5.55
N ILE A 21 1.56 6.93 6.48
CA ILE A 21 1.18 8.28 6.92
C ILE A 21 1.39 9.29 5.78
N ILE A 22 2.43 9.06 4.98
CA ILE A 22 2.77 9.87 3.80
C ILE A 22 2.85 8.93 2.59
N VAL A 23 2.21 9.31 1.48
CA VAL A 23 2.25 8.60 0.19
C VAL A 23 2.94 9.54 -0.79
N LEU A 24 4.21 9.28 -1.11
CA LEU A 24 5.00 10.23 -1.93
C LEU A 24 4.95 9.92 -3.43
N ASP A 25 4.82 8.67 -3.86
CA ASP A 25 4.99 8.34 -5.28
C ASP A 25 4.48 6.94 -5.69
N ARG A 26 4.22 6.79 -7.00
CA ARG A 26 3.82 5.57 -7.71
C ARG A 26 4.77 4.39 -7.43
N GLN A 27 6.05 4.66 -7.18
CA GLN A 27 7.06 3.63 -6.93
C GLN A 27 7.04 3.04 -5.50
N VAL A 28 6.51 3.76 -4.51
CA VAL A 28 6.51 3.31 -3.10
C VAL A 28 5.27 2.52 -2.69
N PHE A 29 4.21 2.50 -3.50
CA PHE A 29 3.01 1.72 -3.17
C PHE A 29 3.28 0.23 -3.04
N GLY A 30 4.15 -0.35 -3.88
CA GLY A 30 4.52 -1.76 -3.75
C GLY A 30 5.11 -2.06 -2.37
N PHE A 31 5.91 -1.14 -1.82
CA PHE A 31 6.47 -1.27 -0.48
C PHE A 31 5.42 -1.13 0.63
N GLN A 32 4.41 -0.28 0.44
CA GLN A 32 3.32 -0.06 1.40
C GLN A 32 2.28 -1.20 1.37
N VAL A 33 2.03 -1.79 0.19
CA VAL A 33 1.03 -2.84 -0.03
C VAL A 33 1.57 -4.24 0.26
N ASN A 34 2.85 -4.52 -0.01
CA ASN A 34 3.48 -5.81 0.28
C ASN A 34 3.20 -6.35 1.71
N PRO A 35 3.33 -5.58 2.80
CA PRO A 35 2.98 -6.05 4.14
C PRO A 35 1.48 -6.33 4.34
N ILE A 36 0.60 -5.66 3.59
CA ILE A 36 -0.85 -5.90 3.62
C ILE A 36 -1.17 -7.21 2.87
N LEU A 37 -0.55 -7.41 1.69
CA LEU A 37 -0.64 -8.65 0.92
C LEU A 37 -0.11 -9.86 1.69
N ARG A 38 1.06 -9.73 2.33
CA ARG A 38 1.62 -10.79 3.20
C ARG A 38 0.72 -11.13 4.38
N ARG A 39 0.03 -10.13 4.95
CA ARG A 39 -0.90 -10.32 6.05
C ARG A 39 -2.23 -10.92 5.57
N GLY A 40 -2.63 -10.64 4.33
CA GLY A 40 -3.91 -11.07 3.79
C GLY A 40 -5.12 -10.41 4.45
N LYS A 41 -4.95 -9.24 5.11
CA LYS A 41 -6.07 -8.49 5.70
C LYS A 41 -5.77 -6.99 5.77
N ILE A 42 -6.77 -6.18 5.42
CA ILE A 42 -6.82 -4.73 5.64
C ILE A 42 -7.37 -4.47 7.05
N ARG A 43 -6.66 -3.68 7.87
CA ARG A 43 -7.04 -3.43 9.27
C ARG A 43 -7.71 -2.09 9.52
N ASN A 44 -7.53 -1.13 8.62
CA ASN A 44 -8.04 0.22 8.80
C ASN A 44 -8.24 0.92 7.45
N ILE A 45 -8.97 2.04 7.50
CA ILE A 45 -9.30 2.86 6.33
C ILE A 45 -8.06 3.40 5.59
N ARG A 46 -6.92 3.53 6.26
CA ARG A 46 -5.67 3.99 5.63
C ARG A 46 -5.06 2.89 4.78
N GLU A 47 -4.97 1.67 5.31
CA GLU A 47 -4.54 0.49 4.54
C GLU A 47 -5.48 0.27 3.34
N TYR A 48 -6.79 0.49 3.51
CA TYR A 48 -7.77 0.46 2.42
C TYR A 48 -7.44 1.46 1.31
N LYS A 49 -7.23 2.74 1.66
CA LYS A 49 -6.85 3.78 0.69
C LYS A 49 -5.55 3.49 -0.06
N ILE A 50 -4.56 2.92 0.63
CA ILE A 50 -3.28 2.54 0.01
C ILE A 50 -3.49 1.43 -1.02
N VAL A 51 -4.27 0.40 -0.67
CA VAL A 51 -4.59 -0.71 -1.58
C VAL A 51 -5.41 -0.21 -2.77
N HIS A 52 -6.41 0.65 -2.52
CA HIS A 52 -7.24 1.24 -3.57
C HIS A 52 -6.41 2.04 -4.59
N ASN A 53 -5.59 2.98 -4.12
CA ASN A 53 -4.72 3.77 -4.99
C ASN A 53 -3.70 2.90 -5.75
N TYR A 54 -3.26 1.79 -5.14
CA TYR A 54 -2.38 0.84 -5.81
C TYR A 54 -3.09 0.07 -6.92
N ILE A 55 -4.35 -0.33 -6.70
CA ILE A 55 -5.20 -0.94 -7.73
C ILE A 55 -5.40 0.03 -8.90
N GLU A 56 -5.78 1.29 -8.63
CA GLU A 56 -5.95 2.32 -9.66
C GLU A 56 -4.68 2.51 -10.48
N MET A 57 -3.53 2.56 -9.82
CA MET A 57 -2.24 2.65 -10.49
C MET A 57 -1.96 1.45 -11.40
N LEU A 58 -2.18 0.23 -10.92
CA LEU A 58 -1.94 -0.98 -11.71
C LEU A 58 -2.84 -0.97 -12.95
N PHE A 59 -4.10 -0.57 -12.79
CA PHE A 59 -5.04 -0.42 -13.89
C PHE A 59 -4.62 0.64 -14.91
N GLU A 60 -4.21 1.83 -14.45
CA GLU A 60 -3.69 2.90 -15.32
C GLU A 60 -2.38 2.51 -16.04
N ARG A 61 -1.55 1.66 -15.43
CA ARG A 61 -0.27 1.25 -16.02
C ARG A 61 -0.49 0.27 -17.16
N ASP A 62 -1.36 -0.71 -16.95
CA ASP A 62 -1.58 -1.78 -17.92
C ASP A 62 -2.92 -2.50 -17.64
N PRO A 63 -4.03 -2.08 -18.28
CA PRO A 63 -5.37 -2.57 -17.97
C PRO A 63 -5.57 -4.04 -18.37
N ASP A 64 -4.87 -4.52 -19.38
CA ASP A 64 -4.97 -5.90 -19.87
C ASP A 64 -4.28 -6.86 -18.88
N LEU A 65 -3.08 -6.50 -18.43
CA LEU A 65 -2.31 -7.24 -17.41
C LEU A 65 -2.96 -7.20 -16.02
N PHE A 66 -3.76 -6.17 -15.73
CA PHE A 66 -4.50 -6.07 -14.47
C PHE A 66 -5.51 -7.22 -14.30
N ASN A 67 -6.19 -7.65 -15.37
CA ASN A 67 -7.19 -8.71 -15.28
C ASN A 67 -6.58 -10.11 -15.22
N GLU A 68 -5.35 -10.28 -15.72
CA GLU A 68 -4.68 -11.58 -15.79
C GLU A 68 -3.78 -11.87 -14.56
N SER A 69 -3.45 -10.84 -13.78
CA SER A 69 -2.53 -11.00 -12.64
C SER A 69 -3.19 -11.69 -11.44
N PRO A 70 -2.58 -12.73 -10.85
CA PRO A 70 -3.06 -13.32 -9.59
C PRO A 70 -2.97 -12.34 -8.40
N ASP A 71 -2.12 -11.33 -8.49
CA ASP A 71 -1.95 -10.34 -7.41
C ASP A 71 -3.12 -9.35 -7.36
N THR A 72 -3.68 -8.96 -8.50
CA THR A 72 -4.86 -8.08 -8.57
C THR A 72 -6.12 -8.78 -8.10
N ALA A 73 -6.28 -10.07 -8.41
CA ALA A 73 -7.35 -10.89 -7.85
C ALA A 73 -7.30 -10.95 -6.31
N ARG A 74 -6.09 -11.07 -5.74
CA ARG A 74 -5.88 -11.01 -4.28
C ARG A 74 -6.21 -9.63 -3.71
N LEU A 75 -5.78 -8.55 -4.36
CA LEU A 75 -6.07 -7.18 -3.92
C LEU A 75 -7.57 -6.89 -3.90
N ASN A 76 -8.30 -7.27 -4.95
CA ASN A 76 -9.76 -7.13 -5.01
C ASN A 76 -10.47 -7.95 -3.92
N THR A 77 -9.99 -9.16 -3.64
CA THR A 77 -10.53 -10.00 -2.56
C THR A 77 -10.37 -9.32 -1.19
N LEU A 78 -9.22 -8.69 -0.94
CA LEU A 78 -8.95 -7.97 0.30
C LEU A 78 -9.84 -6.74 0.49
N MET A 79 -10.08 -6.00 -0.59
CA MET A 79 -10.98 -4.85 -0.62
C MET A 79 -12.41 -5.27 -0.30
N ASN A 80 -12.93 -6.27 -1.02
CA ASN A 80 -14.28 -6.80 -0.81
C ASN A 80 -14.48 -7.35 0.62
N ALA A 81 -13.47 -8.02 1.18
CA ALA A 81 -13.52 -8.52 2.55
C ALA A 81 -13.64 -7.37 3.56
N TYR A 82 -12.84 -6.31 3.40
CA TYR A 82 -12.90 -5.14 4.27
C TYR A 82 -14.24 -4.40 4.16
N ASP A 83 -14.77 -4.23 2.95
CA ASP A 83 -16.06 -3.60 2.72
C ASP A 83 -17.21 -4.43 3.31
N SER A 84 -17.14 -5.76 3.20
CA SER A 84 -18.14 -6.65 3.82
C SER A 84 -18.12 -6.65 5.35
N GLU A 85 -16.96 -6.41 5.98
CA GLU A 85 -16.84 -6.32 7.44
C GLU A 85 -17.29 -4.95 8.00
N ASN A 86 -17.36 -3.90 7.16
CA ASN A 86 -17.66 -2.53 7.58
C ASN A 86 -18.95 -1.94 6.97
N SER A 87 -19.69 -2.71 6.16
CA SER A 87 -21.02 -2.38 5.63
C SER A 87 -22.13 -3.02 6.45
#